data_AF-A0A520QUE0-F1
#
_entry.id   AF-A0A520QUE0-F1
#
_cell.length_a   1.000
_cell.length_b   1.000
_cell.length_c   1.000
_cell.angle_alpha   90.00
_cell.angle_beta   90.00
_cell.angle_gamma   90.00
#
_symmetry.space_group_name_H-M   'P 1'
#
loop_
_entity.id
_entity.type
_entity.pdbx_description
1 polymer ?
#
loop_
_entity_poly.entity_id
_entity_poly.type
_entity_poly.pdbx_seq_one_letter_code
_entity_poly.pdbx_strand_id
1 'polypeptide(L)'
;MIFRLILYVCLVVPFVLVVKNTHAKSLDGFDLIAIEKPRVLGKANSYLSEEPRTVTFSYCERSAGGRHDYYSEGDYWWPDPENPEGPFIRRDGETYPELFLDHRQAMIRLSEIVGTLTSAYIVTKDEQYATHAVKHLEAWFV
;
A
#
# COMPACT_ATOMS: atom_id res chain seq x y z
N MET A 1 22.93 50.86 -36.81
CA MET A 1 21.81 50.29 -36.01
C MET A 1 22.16 48.93 -35.41
N ILE A 2 23.43 48.76 -35.04
CA ILE A 2 24.02 47.68 -34.26
C ILE A 2 24.72 48.47 -33.14
N PHE A 3 24.71 48.03 -31.89
CA PHE A 3 25.07 48.80 -30.67
C PHE A 3 23.93 49.53 -29.93
N ARG A 4 22.82 48.84 -29.64
CA ARG A 4 22.01 49.10 -28.43
C ARG A 4 21.26 47.83 -28.03
N LEU A 5 22.00 46.77 -27.72
CA LEU A 5 21.46 45.59 -27.02
C LEU A 5 22.57 44.87 -26.24
N ILE A 6 23.43 45.64 -25.58
CA ILE A 6 24.46 45.16 -24.64
C ILE A 6 24.20 45.87 -23.33
N LEU A 7 23.05 45.61 -22.69
CA LEU A 7 22.79 46.02 -21.31
C LEU A 7 21.57 45.29 -20.69
N TYR A 8 21.58 43.97 -20.71
CA TYR A 8 20.86 43.13 -19.77
C TYR A 8 21.82 42.00 -19.40
N VAL A 9 22.99 42.30 -18.84
CA VAL A 9 23.22 42.38 -17.38
C VAL A 9 22.49 41.25 -16.64
N CYS A 10 23.11 40.07 -16.70
CA CYS A 10 23.57 39.34 -15.52
C CYS A 10 22.57 38.98 -14.40
N LEU A 11 21.31 38.65 -14.71
CA LEU A 11 20.39 38.08 -13.71
C LEU A 11 19.65 36.83 -14.20
N VAL A 12 20.38 35.90 -14.80
CA VAL A 12 19.95 34.49 -14.80
C VAL A 12 21.01 33.73 -14.02
N VAL A 13 21.00 33.95 -12.70
CA VAL A 13 21.62 33.02 -11.76
C VAL A 13 20.98 31.67 -12.07
N PRO A 14 21.75 30.62 -12.45
CA PRO A 14 21.16 29.30 -12.51
C PRO A 14 20.80 29.00 -11.06
N PHE A 15 19.51 29.04 -10.76
CA PHE A 15 18.95 28.46 -9.55
C PHE A 15 19.12 26.95 -9.70
N VAL A 16 20.37 26.52 -9.61
CA VAL A 16 20.72 25.18 -9.18
C VAL A 16 20.14 25.12 -7.78
N LEU A 17 18.93 24.57 -7.69
CA LEU A 17 18.45 23.91 -6.50
C LEU A 17 19.52 22.88 -6.16
N VAL A 18 20.53 23.32 -5.41
CA VAL A 18 21.14 22.49 -4.40
C VAL A 18 19.99 22.18 -3.47
N VAL A 19 19.22 21.14 -3.82
CA VAL A 19 18.56 20.31 -2.84
C VAL A 19 19.71 19.83 -1.99
N LYS A 20 20.02 20.59 -0.94
CA LYS A 20 20.83 20.07 0.15
C LYS A 20 20.07 18.81 0.51
N ASN A 21 20.70 17.66 0.31
CA ASN A 21 20.32 16.45 1.02
C ASN A 21 20.16 16.93 2.46
N THR A 22 18.91 17.08 2.90
CA THR A 22 18.57 17.17 4.29
C THR A 22 19.05 15.84 4.82
N HIS A 23 20.30 15.83 5.27
CA HIS A 23 20.88 14.74 6.01
C HIS A 23 19.84 14.45 7.08
N ALA A 24 19.12 13.33 6.90
CA ALA A 24 18.37 12.73 7.98
C ALA A 24 19.35 12.72 9.14
N LYS A 25 19.00 13.43 10.21
CA LYS A 25 19.84 13.53 11.40
C LYS A 25 20.19 12.09 11.77
N SER A 26 21.45 11.70 11.57
CA SER A 26 21.96 10.42 12.02
C SER A 26 21.65 10.38 13.51
N LEU A 27 20.71 9.53 13.90
CA LEU A 27 20.47 9.25 15.31
C LEU A 27 21.70 8.47 15.76
N ASP A 28 22.65 9.19 16.36
CA ASP A 28 23.90 8.62 16.83
C ASP A 28 23.60 7.38 17.69
N GLY A 29 24.09 6.21 17.28
CA GLY A 29 23.87 4.93 17.96
C GLY A 29 22.53 4.22 17.73
N PHE A 30 21.63 4.75 16.89
CA PHE A 30 20.36 4.08 16.55
C PHE A 30 20.48 3.32 15.21
N ASP A 31 20.68 2.01 15.30
CA ASP A 31 20.64 1.12 14.14
C ASP A 31 19.22 0.51 13.99
N LEU A 32 18.39 1.18 13.19
CA LEU A 32 17.04 0.72 12.88
C LEU A 32 17.03 -0.69 12.27
N ILE A 33 18.02 -0.99 11.42
CA ILE A 33 18.08 -2.29 10.73
C ILE A 33 18.37 -3.37 11.76
N ALA A 34 19.34 -3.18 12.65
CA ALA A 34 19.64 -4.14 13.71
C ALA A 34 18.43 -4.40 14.62
N ILE A 35 17.67 -3.36 14.98
CA ILE A 35 16.50 -3.46 15.84
C ILE A 35 15.35 -4.23 15.16
N GLU A 36 15.05 -3.90 13.90
CA GLU A 36 13.86 -4.44 13.21
C GLU A 36 14.11 -5.77 12.50
N LYS A 37 15.37 -6.10 12.18
CA LYS A 37 15.72 -7.32 11.42
C LYS A 37 15.14 -8.60 12.00
N PRO A 38 15.17 -8.88 13.32
CA PRO A 38 14.55 -10.09 13.87
C PRO A 38 13.05 -10.19 13.60
N ARG A 39 12.32 -9.08 13.80
CA ARG A 39 10.86 -9.02 13.58
C ARG A 39 10.52 -9.17 12.10
N VAL A 40 11.22 -8.44 11.23
CA VAL A 40 11.01 -8.49 9.77
C VAL A 40 11.29 -9.88 9.23
N LEU A 41 12.42 -10.51 9.59
CA LEU A 41 12.76 -11.84 9.11
C LEU A 41 11.85 -12.92 9.67
N GLY A 42 11.42 -12.83 10.93
CA GLY A 42 10.43 -13.74 11.49
C GLY A 42 9.13 -13.75 10.68
N LYS A 43 8.59 -12.57 10.37
CA LYS A 43 7.36 -12.43 9.57
C LYS A 43 7.58 -12.84 8.11
N ALA A 44 8.69 -12.40 7.49
CA ALA A 44 9.00 -12.71 6.09
C ALA A 44 9.15 -14.22 5.85
N ASN A 45 9.84 -14.93 6.74
CA ASN A 45 10.01 -16.38 6.64
C ASN A 45 8.66 -17.12 6.69
N SER A 46 7.72 -16.64 7.49
CA SER A 46 6.35 -17.22 7.52
C SER A 46 5.58 -17.00 6.23
N TYR A 47 5.90 -15.93 5.48
CA TYR A 47 5.22 -15.59 4.23
C TYR A 47 5.81 -16.26 2.99
N LEU A 48 6.98 -16.89 3.08
CA LEU A 48 7.55 -17.65 1.97
C LEU A 48 6.75 -18.92 1.63
N SER A 49 5.85 -19.36 2.52
CA SER A 49 4.93 -20.49 2.27
C SER A 49 3.52 -20.06 1.86
N GLU A 50 3.25 -18.75 1.79
CA GLU A 50 1.91 -18.22 1.55
C GLU A 50 1.62 -18.08 0.05
N GLU A 51 0.59 -18.75 -0.45
CA GLU A 51 0.22 -18.60 -1.87
C GLU A 51 -0.50 -17.25 -2.16
N PRO A 52 -0.43 -16.74 -3.40
CA PRO A 52 -1.23 -15.59 -3.81
C PRO A 52 -2.72 -15.83 -3.62
N ARG A 53 -3.40 -14.81 -3.07
CA ARG A 53 -4.85 -14.74 -2.93
C ARG A 53 -5.29 -13.38 -3.42
N THR A 54 -6.18 -13.36 -4.40
CA THR A 54 -6.60 -12.17 -5.13
C THR A 54 -8.10 -11.93 -4.92
N VAL A 55 -8.65 -10.84 -5.47
CA VAL A 55 -10.10 -10.57 -5.39
C VAL A 55 -10.96 -11.72 -5.96
N THR A 56 -10.44 -12.51 -6.90
CA THR A 56 -11.22 -13.60 -7.52
C THR A 56 -11.43 -14.82 -6.62
N PHE A 57 -10.83 -14.85 -5.42
CA PHE A 57 -10.99 -15.95 -4.45
C PHE A 57 -12.38 -15.98 -3.78
N SER A 58 -13.07 -14.84 -3.78
CA SER A 58 -14.39 -14.65 -3.17
C SER A 58 -15.28 -13.87 -4.13
N TYR A 59 -16.58 -13.89 -3.90
CA TYR A 59 -17.52 -13.02 -4.61
C TYR A 59 -18.68 -12.68 -3.69
N CYS A 60 -19.11 -11.42 -3.69
CA CYS A 60 -20.30 -10.97 -2.98
C CYS A 60 -21.47 -10.86 -3.96
N GLU A 61 -22.59 -11.53 -3.68
CA GLU A 61 -23.80 -11.44 -4.51
C GLU A 61 -24.36 -10.02 -4.60
N ARG A 62 -24.08 -9.17 -3.60
CA ARG A 62 -24.49 -7.76 -3.59
C ARG A 62 -23.58 -6.86 -4.46
N SER A 63 -22.48 -7.39 -5.00
CA SER A 63 -21.61 -6.64 -5.91
C SER A 63 -22.30 -6.41 -7.25
N ALA A 64 -22.27 -5.17 -7.73
CA ALA A 64 -22.66 -4.83 -9.11
C ALA A 64 -21.52 -5.08 -10.13
N GLY A 65 -20.31 -5.37 -9.66
CA GLY A 65 -19.13 -5.62 -10.49
C GLY A 65 -18.92 -7.09 -10.85
N GLY A 66 -18.02 -7.35 -11.79
CA GLY A 66 -17.59 -8.69 -12.18
C GLY A 66 -16.60 -9.34 -11.21
N ARG A 67 -16.14 -10.56 -11.53
CA ARG A 67 -15.22 -11.35 -10.68
C ARG A 67 -13.87 -10.67 -10.40
N HIS A 68 -13.43 -9.76 -11.27
CA HIS A 68 -12.17 -9.03 -11.13
C HIS A 68 -12.34 -7.66 -10.46
N ASP A 69 -13.57 -7.25 -10.17
CA ASP A 69 -13.84 -5.97 -9.54
C ASP A 69 -13.74 -6.11 -8.02
N TYR A 70 -12.93 -5.23 -7.40
CA TYR A 70 -12.91 -5.11 -5.96
C TYR A 70 -14.27 -4.58 -5.47
N TYR A 71 -14.73 -5.13 -4.34
CA TYR A 71 -16.01 -4.78 -3.71
C TYR A 71 -15.81 -4.70 -2.21
N SER A 72 -16.38 -3.69 -1.58
CA SER A 72 -16.39 -3.54 -0.13
C SER A 72 -17.61 -2.78 0.32
N GLU A 73 -18.05 -3.06 1.54
CA GLU A 73 -19.15 -2.38 2.18
C GLU A 73 -18.63 -1.38 3.22
N GLY A 74 -19.38 -0.31 3.45
CA GLY A 74 -19.04 0.66 4.49
C GLY A 74 -19.47 0.13 5.86
N ASP A 75 -18.56 0.19 6.83
CA ASP A 75 -18.71 -0.51 8.12
C ASP A 75 -19.99 -0.14 8.87
N TYR A 76 -20.42 1.12 8.75
CA TYR A 76 -21.50 1.71 9.52
C TYR A 76 -22.85 1.68 8.82
N TRP A 77 -22.99 0.94 7.72
CA TRP A 77 -24.26 0.83 7.01
C TRP A 77 -24.98 -0.46 7.41
N TRP A 78 -26.21 -0.31 7.90
CA TRP A 78 -27.03 -1.40 8.43
C TRP A 78 -28.36 -1.50 7.68
N PRO A 79 -28.96 -2.70 7.58
CA PRO A 79 -30.34 -2.83 7.14
C PRO A 79 -31.30 -2.00 8.00
N ASP A 80 -32.27 -1.35 7.37
CA ASP A 80 -33.33 -0.64 8.08
C ASP A 80 -34.35 -1.66 8.61
N PRO A 81 -34.55 -1.80 9.93
CA PRO A 81 -35.54 -2.72 10.49
C PRO A 81 -36.99 -2.33 10.14
N GLU A 82 -37.26 -1.06 9.85
CA GLU A 82 -38.60 -0.58 9.47
C GLU A 82 -38.88 -0.76 7.97
N ASN A 83 -37.83 -0.82 7.16
CA ASN A 83 -37.91 -1.05 5.72
C ASN A 83 -36.77 -1.94 5.21
N PRO A 84 -36.84 -3.28 5.39
CA PRO A 84 -35.74 -4.18 5.06
C PRO A 84 -35.32 -4.19 3.58
N GLU A 85 -36.22 -3.82 2.67
CA GLU A 85 -35.96 -3.70 1.22
C GLU A 85 -35.47 -2.28 0.83
N GLY A 86 -35.39 -1.37 1.79
CA GLY A 86 -34.95 0.00 1.60
C GLY A 86 -33.43 0.15 1.57
N PRO A 87 -32.94 1.39 1.33
CA PRO A 87 -31.52 1.69 1.48
C PRO A 87 -31.04 1.41 2.90
N PHE A 88 -29.77 1.03 3.03
CA PHE A 88 -29.14 0.88 4.34
C PHE A 88 -29.13 2.23 5.07
N ILE A 89 -29.17 2.19 6.40
CA ILE A 89 -29.08 3.35 7.28
C ILE A 89 -27.71 3.40 7.95
N ARG A 90 -27.21 4.60 8.23
CA ARG A 90 -25.91 4.78 8.88
C ARG A 90 -26.04 4.74 10.41
N ARG A 91 -25.25 3.87 11.06
CA ARG A 91 -25.04 3.80 12.52
C ARG A 91 -23.56 4.02 12.82
N ASP A 92 -23.19 5.27 13.06
CA ASP A 92 -21.79 5.66 13.20
C ASP A 92 -21.12 4.98 14.40
N GLY A 93 -19.93 4.41 14.18
CA GLY A 93 -19.19 3.68 15.22
C GLY A 93 -19.64 2.23 15.45
N GLU A 94 -20.72 1.77 14.80
CA GLU A 94 -21.23 0.41 14.90
C GLU A 94 -20.96 -0.37 13.60
N THR A 95 -20.05 -1.33 13.64
CA THR A 95 -19.75 -2.20 12.48
C THR A 95 -20.84 -3.26 12.30
N TYR A 96 -21.45 -3.33 11.10
CA TYR A 96 -22.41 -4.39 10.77
C TYR A 96 -21.72 -5.76 10.73
N PRO A 97 -22.13 -6.76 11.54
CA PRO A 97 -21.39 -8.03 11.66
C PRO A 97 -21.43 -8.90 10.40
N GLU A 98 -22.37 -8.70 9.49
CA GLU A 98 -22.52 -9.51 8.26
C GLU A 98 -21.97 -8.79 7.02
N LEU A 99 -21.10 -7.79 7.22
CA LEU A 99 -20.37 -7.15 6.14
C LEU A 99 -19.57 -8.17 5.34
N PHE A 100 -19.56 -8.01 4.03
CA PHE A 100 -18.62 -8.69 3.16
C PHE A 100 -17.21 -8.09 3.35
N LEU A 101 -16.29 -8.87 3.91
CA LEU A 101 -14.93 -8.42 4.26
C LEU A 101 -13.83 -9.04 3.39
N ASP A 102 -14.13 -10.07 2.60
CA ASP A 102 -13.12 -10.93 1.98
C ASP A 102 -12.15 -10.15 1.08
N HIS A 103 -12.64 -9.28 0.19
CA HIS A 103 -11.78 -8.48 -0.67
C HIS A 103 -10.89 -7.52 0.13
N ARG A 104 -11.44 -6.87 1.17
CA ARG A 104 -10.68 -6.00 2.06
C ARG A 104 -9.57 -6.78 2.76
N GLN A 105 -9.89 -7.97 3.27
CA GLN A 105 -8.91 -8.84 3.94
C GLN A 105 -7.84 -9.35 2.96
N ALA A 106 -8.21 -9.70 1.72
CA ALA A 106 -7.26 -10.09 0.69
C ALA A 106 -6.28 -8.95 0.36
N MET A 107 -6.78 -7.70 0.25
CA MET A 107 -5.96 -6.52 0.01
C MET A 107 -5.03 -6.20 1.20
N ILE A 108 -5.53 -6.28 2.44
CA ILE A 108 -4.72 -6.11 3.64
C ILE A 108 -3.60 -7.16 3.66
N ARG A 109 -3.95 -8.43 3.44
CA ARG A 109 -2.98 -9.53 3.39
C ARG A 109 -1.92 -9.31 2.32
N LEU A 110 -2.29 -8.90 1.10
CA LEU A 110 -1.33 -8.55 0.04
C LEU A 110 -0.36 -7.47 0.52
N SER A 111 -0.89 -6.38 1.08
CA SER A 111 -0.10 -5.24 1.57
C SER A 111 0.90 -5.67 2.64
N GLU A 112 0.45 -6.47 3.61
CA GLU A 112 1.31 -7.01 4.65
C GLU A 112 2.42 -7.92 4.11
N ILE A 113 2.07 -8.86 3.22
CA ILE A 113 3.02 -9.82 2.66
C ILE A 113 4.07 -9.10 1.81
N VAL A 114 3.65 -8.31 0.81
CA VAL A 114 4.55 -7.62 -0.11
C VAL A 114 5.42 -6.62 0.65
N GLY A 115 4.85 -5.84 1.57
CA GLY A 115 5.60 -4.90 2.39
C GLY A 115 6.65 -5.60 3.27
N THR A 116 6.30 -6.75 3.86
CA THR A 116 7.22 -7.52 4.72
C THR A 116 8.34 -8.17 3.90
N LEU A 117 8.01 -8.84 2.79
CA LEU A 117 8.99 -9.51 1.93
C LEU A 117 9.96 -8.50 1.30
N THR A 118 9.45 -7.36 0.82
CA THR A 118 10.31 -6.29 0.29
C THR A 118 11.22 -5.71 1.37
N SER A 119 10.71 -5.54 2.60
CA SER A 119 11.53 -5.10 3.74
C SER A 119 12.64 -6.10 4.05
N ALA A 120 12.35 -7.40 4.02
CA ALA A 120 13.35 -8.45 4.20
C ALA A 120 14.43 -8.40 3.13
N TYR A 121 14.04 -8.29 1.85
CA TYR A 121 14.98 -8.10 0.74
C TYR A 121 15.86 -6.87 0.94
N ILE A 122 15.31 -5.72 1.37
CA ILE A 122 16.11 -4.51 1.61
C ILE A 122 17.20 -4.77 2.65
N VAL A 123 16.87 -5.48 3.73
CA VAL A 123 17.75 -5.73 4.89
C VAL A 123 18.78 -6.85 4.64
N THR A 124 18.47 -7.85 3.81
CA THR A 124 19.34 -9.03 3.59
C THR A 124 19.96 -9.11 2.21
N LYS A 125 19.34 -8.49 1.20
CA LYS A 125 19.62 -8.68 -0.23
C LYS A 125 19.41 -10.11 -0.72
N ASP A 126 18.62 -10.90 0.01
CA ASP A 126 18.26 -12.26 -0.39
C ASP A 126 17.09 -12.23 -1.39
N GLU A 127 17.38 -12.63 -2.62
CA GLU A 127 16.45 -12.59 -3.77
C GLU A 127 15.20 -13.45 -3.59
N GLN A 128 15.20 -14.43 -2.68
CA GLN A 128 14.00 -15.26 -2.45
C GLN A 128 12.80 -14.41 -2.01
N TYR A 129 13.03 -13.38 -1.20
CA TYR A 129 11.96 -12.51 -0.71
C TYR A 129 11.41 -11.62 -1.84
N ALA A 130 12.29 -11.05 -2.67
CA ALA A 130 11.88 -10.24 -3.81
C ALA A 130 11.09 -11.08 -4.83
N THR A 131 11.60 -12.27 -5.17
CA THR A 131 10.94 -13.22 -6.07
C THR A 131 9.53 -13.56 -5.59
N HIS A 132 9.39 -13.84 -4.30
CA HIS A 132 8.09 -14.19 -3.73
C HIS A 132 7.14 -12.98 -3.67
N ALA A 133 7.64 -11.77 -3.40
CA ALA A 133 6.84 -10.55 -3.46
C ALA A 133 6.30 -10.29 -4.88
N VAL A 134 7.15 -10.47 -5.90
CA VAL A 134 6.75 -10.33 -7.31
C VAL A 134 5.64 -11.33 -7.67
N LYS A 135 5.75 -12.59 -7.25
CA LYS A 135 4.68 -13.60 -7.46
C LYS A 135 3.31 -13.12 -6.96
N HIS A 136 3.26 -12.48 -5.78
CA HIS A 136 2.00 -11.92 -5.26
C HIS A 136 1.50 -10.71 -6.06
N LEU A 137 2.41 -9.83 -6.48
CA LEU A 137 2.09 -8.64 -7.26
C LEU A 137 1.57 -9.00 -8.65
N GLU A 138 2.23 -9.93 -9.34
CA GLU A 138 1.81 -10.42 -10.65
C GLU A 138 0.41 -11.03 -10.57
N ALA A 139 0.16 -11.91 -9.61
CA ALA A 139 -1.16 -12.51 -9.43
C ALA A 139 -2.27 -11.47 -9.16
N TRP A 140 -1.95 -10.38 -8.47
CA TRP A 140 -2.95 -9.36 -8.12
C TRP A 140 -3.22 -8.35 -9.23
N PHE A 141 -2.19 -7.92 -9.95
CA PHE A 141 -2.26 -6.74 -10.83
C PHE A 141 -2.14 -7.04 -12.33
N VAL A 142 -1.74 -8.25 -12.74
CA VAL A 142 -1.50 -8.63 -14.15
C VAL A 142 -2.47 -9.72 -14.58
#